data_AF-A0A9P7BQ40-F1
#
_entry.id   AF-A0A9P7BQ40-F1
#
_cell.length_a   1.000
_cell.length_b   1.000
_cell.length_c   1.000
_cell.angle_alpha   90.00
_cell.angle_beta   90.00
_cell.angle_gamma   90.00
#
_symmetry.space_group_name_H-M   'P 1'
#
loop_
_entity.id
_entity.type
_entity.pdbx_description
1 polymer ?
#
loop_
_entity_poly.entity_id
_entity_poly.type
_entity_poly.pdbx_seq_one_letter_code
_entity_poly.pdbx_strand_id
1 'polypeptide(L)'
;MTTTESRKFMYCFQGEIQQMMFVFGEVSDPLQETTLLVEDIVRSQIIEIIIQAAAQASRRNSRHLSGEDLIFLMRHDRAKVNRLRSFLSWKDVRKNAKDASGDQIDDVVGESNTGKPHRSIIKLPWELVNQFSDVIAKSISGEEDSEDDDETEAYKESIQQLKDADEVTRVMTKEEYVHYSECRQASFTYRKSKKFRDWVNMSSIVDIKPNDDIIDCLGFLAYEIVSKITLTAIKIKRDVMEAAGEQEDEPKGLGHKRIKVEQENKKDTKRREWLNDSLMITVTSVDGTVEDQSIESENSSTFDSQGLFTPSKSEQTPLLPEYIHEAFRRLQQIPQPLKNFGGGLTKTRISLI
;
A
#
# COMPACT_ATOMS: atom_id res chain seq x y z
N MET A 1 -13.48 -16.62 -30.11
CA MET A 1 -13.38 -15.14 -30.09
C MET A 1 -14.47 -14.46 -29.24
N THR A 2 -15.44 -15.18 -28.66
CA THR A 2 -16.56 -14.59 -27.89
C THR A 2 -16.32 -14.42 -26.39
N THR A 3 -15.29 -15.04 -25.81
CA THR A 3 -15.00 -14.97 -24.37
C THR A 3 -14.32 -13.67 -23.93
N THR A 4 -13.58 -13.02 -24.82
CA THR A 4 -12.85 -11.79 -24.52
C THR A 4 -13.77 -10.56 -24.49
N GLU A 5 -14.79 -10.52 -25.35
CA GLU A 5 -15.78 -9.42 -25.39
C GLU A 5 -16.69 -9.39 -24.16
N SER A 6 -17.12 -10.55 -23.64
CA SER A 6 -17.92 -10.59 -22.40
C SER A 6 -17.16 -10.11 -21.16
N ARG A 7 -15.82 -10.30 -21.13
CA ARG A 7 -14.99 -9.77 -20.03
C ARG A 7 -14.85 -8.26 -20.07
N LYS A 8 -14.91 -7.63 -21.26
CA LYS A 8 -14.77 -6.17 -21.40
C LYS A 8 -15.91 -5.39 -20.72
N PHE A 9 -17.08 -6.00 -20.53
CA PHE A 9 -18.19 -5.46 -19.74
C PHE A 9 -18.08 -5.70 -18.22
N MET A 10 -17.10 -6.50 -17.75
CA MET A 10 -16.90 -6.76 -16.32
C MET A 10 -15.93 -5.79 -15.65
N TYR A 11 -15.09 -5.10 -16.42
CA TYR A 11 -14.09 -4.17 -15.90
C TYR A 11 -14.62 -2.74 -15.91
N CYS A 12 -14.64 -2.14 -14.73
CA CYS A 12 -15.35 -0.90 -14.46
C CYS A 12 -14.46 0.12 -13.76
N PHE A 13 -13.33 -0.29 -13.16
CA PHE A 13 -12.50 0.56 -12.31
C PHE A 13 -11.05 0.69 -12.78
N GLN A 14 -10.79 0.36 -14.05
CA GLN A 14 -9.45 0.38 -14.60
C GLN A 14 -8.77 1.75 -14.53
N GLY A 15 -9.50 2.84 -14.80
CA GLY A 15 -8.96 4.19 -14.71
C GLY A 15 -8.61 4.59 -13.27
N GLU A 16 -9.47 4.24 -12.31
CA GLU A 16 -9.21 4.47 -10.88
C GLU A 16 -8.02 3.64 -10.38
N ILE A 17 -7.90 2.39 -10.83
CA ILE A 17 -6.76 1.51 -10.49
C ILE A 17 -5.47 2.07 -11.08
N GLN A 18 -5.48 2.53 -12.34
CA GLN A 18 -4.31 3.17 -12.96
C GLN A 18 -3.86 4.40 -12.16
N GLN A 19 -4.79 5.26 -11.75
CA GLN A 19 -4.48 6.42 -10.91
C GLN A 19 -3.87 6.03 -9.55
N MET A 20 -4.42 5.00 -8.89
CA MET A 20 -3.87 4.48 -7.64
C MET A 20 -2.47 3.87 -7.82
N MET A 21 -2.27 3.09 -8.89
CA MET A 21 -0.98 2.47 -9.21
C MET A 21 0.09 3.52 -9.54
N PHE A 22 -0.29 4.61 -10.20
CA PHE A 22 0.58 5.75 -10.44
C PHE A 22 1.05 6.39 -9.12
N VAL A 23 0.13 6.57 -8.16
CA VAL A 23 0.46 7.20 -6.86
C VAL A 23 1.36 6.32 -6.00
N PHE A 24 1.10 5.01 -5.95
CA PHE A 24 1.89 4.09 -5.12
C PHE A 24 3.19 3.63 -5.76
N GLY A 25 3.25 3.69 -7.08
CA GLY A 25 4.27 2.99 -7.84
C GLY A 25 5.00 3.79 -8.88
N GLU A 26 4.61 5.06 -9.08
CA GLU A 26 5.13 5.95 -10.12
C GLU A 26 5.03 5.35 -11.53
N VAL A 27 4.16 4.35 -11.70
CA VAL A 27 3.93 3.70 -12.99
C VAL A 27 2.98 4.59 -13.79
N SER A 28 3.55 5.45 -14.65
CA SER A 28 2.76 6.38 -15.49
C SER A 28 1.80 5.65 -16.43
N ASP A 29 2.22 4.51 -16.99
CA ASP A 29 1.42 3.73 -17.92
C ASP A 29 1.53 2.22 -17.63
N PRO A 30 0.77 1.71 -16.63
CA PRO A 30 0.73 0.28 -16.38
C PRO A 30 0.03 -0.42 -17.55
N LEU A 31 0.57 -1.57 -17.95
CA LEU A 31 -0.03 -2.38 -19.00
C LEU A 31 -1.50 -2.67 -18.71
N GLN A 32 -2.32 -2.66 -19.77
CA GLN A 32 -3.75 -2.93 -19.66
C GLN A 32 -4.00 -4.27 -18.96
N GLU A 33 -3.26 -5.33 -19.28
CA GLU A 33 -3.39 -6.64 -18.66
C GLU A 33 -3.12 -6.62 -17.15
N THR A 34 -2.14 -5.83 -16.71
CA THR A 34 -1.79 -5.65 -15.29
C THR A 34 -2.94 -5.00 -14.52
N THR A 35 -3.53 -3.93 -15.07
CA THR A 35 -4.65 -3.24 -14.42
C THR A 35 -5.91 -4.12 -14.36
N LEU A 36 -6.18 -4.93 -15.39
CA LEU A 36 -7.29 -5.89 -15.39
C LEU A 36 -7.10 -6.97 -14.32
N LEU A 37 -5.87 -7.50 -14.19
CA LEU A 37 -5.54 -8.49 -13.18
C LEU A 37 -5.70 -7.92 -11.76
N VAL A 38 -5.24 -6.69 -11.53
CA VAL A 38 -5.43 -6.00 -10.24
C VAL A 38 -6.94 -5.82 -9.95
N GLU A 39 -7.74 -5.43 -10.95
CA GLU A 39 -9.19 -5.30 -10.78
C GLU A 39 -9.84 -6.63 -10.36
N ASP A 40 -9.49 -7.74 -11.01
CA ASP A 40 -9.99 -9.07 -10.68
C ASP A 40 -9.61 -9.51 -9.26
N ILE A 41 -8.36 -9.25 -8.84
CA ILE A 41 -7.89 -9.58 -7.49
C ILE A 41 -8.65 -8.76 -6.45
N VAL A 42 -8.75 -7.44 -6.64
CA VAL A 42 -9.46 -6.55 -5.71
C VAL A 42 -10.92 -6.94 -5.61
N ARG A 43 -11.60 -7.19 -6.75
CA ARG A 43 -12.99 -7.64 -6.78
C ARG A 43 -13.19 -8.93 -5.97
N SER A 44 -12.33 -9.92 -6.21
CA SER A 44 -12.40 -11.22 -5.54
C SER A 44 -12.18 -11.09 -4.03
N GLN A 45 -11.22 -10.27 -3.61
CA GLN A 45 -10.94 -9.98 -2.20
C GLN A 45 -12.11 -9.27 -1.52
N ILE A 46 -12.69 -8.25 -2.16
CA ILE A 46 -13.85 -7.53 -1.60
C ILE A 46 -15.07 -8.45 -1.48
N ILE A 47 -15.34 -9.30 -2.48
CA ILE A 47 -16.41 -10.29 -2.40
C ILE A 47 -16.20 -11.23 -1.21
N GLU A 48 -14.98 -11.75 -1.02
CA GLU A 48 -14.68 -12.62 0.12
C GLU A 48 -14.86 -11.89 1.46
N ILE A 49 -14.42 -10.63 1.57
CA ILE A 49 -14.63 -9.80 2.77
C ILE A 49 -16.12 -9.70 3.09
N ILE A 50 -16.96 -9.43 2.08
CA ILE A 50 -18.42 -9.32 2.26
C ILE A 50 -19.01 -10.65 2.72
N ILE A 51 -18.63 -11.77 2.11
CA ILE A 51 -19.10 -13.12 2.48
C ILE A 51 -18.72 -13.43 3.93
N GLN A 52 -17.47 -13.19 4.32
CA GLN A 52 -17.00 -13.47 5.68
C GLN A 52 -17.68 -12.56 6.70
N ALA A 53 -17.87 -11.28 6.40
CA ALA A 53 -18.56 -10.33 7.28
C ALA A 53 -20.05 -10.69 7.42
N ALA A 54 -20.72 -11.06 6.33
CA ALA A 54 -22.12 -11.49 6.35
C ALA A 54 -22.30 -12.77 7.19
N ALA A 55 -21.33 -13.69 7.13
CA ALA A 55 -21.31 -14.87 8.00
C ALA A 55 -21.15 -14.49 9.48
N GLN A 56 -20.34 -13.48 9.83
CA GLN A 56 -20.24 -12.99 11.22
C GLN A 56 -21.54 -12.33 11.69
N ALA A 57 -22.15 -11.46 10.88
CA ALA A 57 -23.42 -10.81 11.20
C ALA A 57 -24.52 -11.86 11.43
N SER A 58 -24.58 -12.89 10.59
CA SER A 58 -25.51 -14.01 10.74
C SER A 58 -25.29 -14.78 12.06
N ARG A 59 -24.04 -14.97 12.49
CA ARG A 59 -23.71 -15.59 13.80
C ARG A 59 -24.13 -14.74 15.00
N ARG A 60 -24.16 -13.40 14.85
CA ARG A 60 -24.74 -12.48 15.86
C ARG A 60 -26.27 -12.45 15.82
N ASN A 61 -26.90 -13.23 14.92
CA ASN A 61 -28.33 -13.18 14.67
C ASN A 61 -28.81 -11.80 14.16
N SER A 62 -27.92 -11.07 13.46
CA SER A 62 -28.23 -9.81 12.79
C SER A 62 -28.38 -10.05 11.29
N ARG A 63 -29.39 -9.43 10.68
CA ARG A 63 -29.57 -9.39 9.23
C ARG A 63 -28.85 -8.21 8.56
N HIS A 64 -28.37 -7.26 9.36
CA HIS A 64 -27.67 -6.06 8.91
C HIS A 64 -26.17 -6.18 9.15
N LEU A 65 -25.38 -5.78 8.14
CA LEU A 65 -23.93 -5.68 8.24
C LEU A 65 -23.55 -4.41 9.02
N SER A 66 -22.70 -4.56 10.03
CA SER A 66 -22.12 -3.44 10.78
C SER A 66 -20.66 -3.21 10.37
N GLY A 67 -20.16 -1.97 10.57
CA GLY A 67 -18.74 -1.67 10.38
C GLY A 67 -17.84 -2.55 11.26
N GLU A 68 -18.33 -2.91 12.45
CA GLU A 68 -17.66 -3.86 13.36
C GLU A 68 -17.40 -5.22 12.71
N ASP A 69 -18.31 -5.72 11.87
CA ASP A 69 -18.16 -7.02 11.23
C ASP A 69 -16.98 -7.02 10.24
N LEU A 70 -16.76 -5.90 9.57
CA LEU A 70 -15.62 -5.69 8.67
C LEU A 70 -14.32 -5.51 9.46
N ILE A 71 -14.32 -4.62 10.46
CA ILE A 71 -13.14 -4.35 11.30
C ILE A 71 -12.66 -5.62 12.00
N PHE A 72 -13.58 -6.52 12.39
CA PHE A 72 -13.23 -7.78 13.04
C PHE A 72 -12.37 -8.71 12.15
N LEU A 73 -12.57 -8.68 10.84
CA LEU A 73 -11.80 -9.51 9.89
C LEU A 73 -10.33 -9.10 9.84
N MET A 74 -10.04 -7.81 10.02
CA MET A 74 -8.68 -7.25 9.99
C MET A 74 -8.09 -6.99 11.39
N ARG A 75 -8.71 -7.50 12.46
CA ARG A 75 -8.36 -7.21 13.87
C ARG A 75 -6.90 -7.44 14.27
N HIS A 76 -6.14 -8.21 13.49
CA HIS A 76 -4.72 -8.49 13.76
C HIS A 76 -3.80 -7.38 13.25
N ASP A 77 -4.27 -6.56 12.30
CA ASP A 77 -3.57 -5.40 11.76
C ASP A 77 -4.08 -4.14 12.48
N ARG A 78 -3.45 -3.81 13.62
CA ARG A 78 -3.88 -2.71 14.50
C ARG A 78 -3.81 -1.36 13.80
N ALA A 79 -2.74 -1.12 13.05
CA ALA A 79 -2.56 0.12 12.28
C ALA A 79 -3.70 0.31 11.27
N LYS A 80 -4.05 -0.73 10.50
CA LYS A 80 -5.19 -0.68 9.56
C LYS A 80 -6.53 -0.46 10.28
N VAL A 81 -6.76 -1.14 11.41
CA VAL A 81 -7.98 -0.95 12.23
C VAL A 81 -8.11 0.50 12.71
N ASN A 82 -7.03 1.08 13.21
CA ASN A 82 -7.04 2.46 13.72
C ASN A 82 -7.23 3.47 12.58
N ARG A 83 -6.59 3.29 11.42
CA ARG A 83 -6.83 4.14 10.25
C ARG A 83 -8.30 4.09 9.81
N LEU A 84 -8.92 2.90 9.80
CA LEU A 84 -10.34 2.75 9.45
C LEU A 84 -11.27 3.40 10.48
N ARG A 85 -10.97 3.27 11.79
CA ARG A 85 -11.71 3.97 12.86
C ARG A 85 -11.62 5.49 12.71
N SER A 86 -10.42 6.03 12.50
CA SER A 86 -10.22 7.46 12.28
C SER A 86 -10.99 7.93 11.05
N PHE A 87 -10.92 7.19 9.94
CA PHE A 87 -11.64 7.49 8.69
C PHE A 87 -13.16 7.58 8.90
N LEU A 88 -13.76 6.60 9.58
CA LEU A 88 -15.19 6.60 9.91
C LEU A 88 -15.56 7.75 10.87
N SER A 89 -14.77 7.98 11.92
CA SER A 89 -15.03 9.07 12.88
C SER A 89 -15.01 10.45 12.21
N TRP A 90 -14.09 10.68 11.26
CA TRP A 90 -14.03 11.90 10.47
C TRP A 90 -15.18 12.02 9.47
N LYS A 91 -15.67 10.90 8.94
CA LYS A 91 -16.88 10.89 8.11
C LYS A 91 -18.10 11.31 8.93
N ASP A 92 -18.27 10.77 10.13
CA ASP A 92 -19.36 11.13 11.04
C ASP A 92 -19.34 12.62 11.39
N VAL A 93 -18.16 13.16 11.72
CA VAL A 93 -17.99 14.60 12.00
C VAL A 93 -18.42 15.45 10.79
N ARG A 94 -17.96 15.12 9.57
CA ARG A 94 -18.34 15.88 8.36
C ARG A 94 -19.82 15.79 8.04
N LYS A 95 -20.43 14.62 8.23
CA LYS A 95 -21.86 14.41 8.03
C LYS A 95 -22.68 15.24 9.03
N ASN A 96 -22.33 15.16 10.32
CA ASN A 96 -23.01 15.90 11.38
C ASN A 96 -22.85 17.42 11.22
N ALA A 97 -21.68 17.90 10.77
CA ALA A 97 -21.47 19.32 10.46
C ALA A 97 -22.32 19.77 9.26
N LYS A 98 -22.42 18.94 8.21
CA LYS A 98 -23.26 19.25 7.05
C LYS A 98 -24.76 19.26 7.39
N ASP A 99 -25.20 18.34 8.23
CA ASP A 99 -26.58 18.27 8.72
C ASP A 99 -26.92 19.45 9.66
N ALA A 100 -25.92 19.98 10.38
CA ALA A 100 -26.08 21.17 11.23
C ALA A 100 -26.08 22.50 10.44
N SER A 101 -25.41 22.55 9.29
CA SER A 101 -25.23 23.79 8.51
C SER A 101 -26.12 23.95 7.27
N GLY A 102 -26.95 22.96 6.91
CA GLY A 102 -27.96 23.12 5.84
C GLY A 102 -27.35 23.47 4.47
N ASP A 103 -26.92 22.45 3.73
CA ASP A 103 -26.68 22.43 2.28
C ASP A 103 -26.05 23.68 1.62
N GLN A 104 -24.82 24.03 2.03
CA GLN A 104 -23.79 24.67 1.18
C GLN A 104 -22.48 24.81 1.96
N ILE A 105 -21.60 23.81 1.88
CA ILE A 105 -20.18 23.96 2.27
C ILE A 105 -19.33 23.09 1.33
N ASP A 106 -19.27 23.47 0.06
CA ASP A 106 -18.07 23.27 -0.74
C ASP A 106 -17.43 24.68 -0.81
N ASP A 107 -16.17 24.82 -0.41
CA ASP A 107 -15.40 26.07 -0.19
C ASP A 107 -15.69 26.92 1.07
N VAL A 108 -15.24 26.45 2.25
CA VAL A 108 -14.57 27.33 3.24
C VAL A 108 -13.51 26.52 3.99
N VAL A 109 -12.25 26.63 3.58
CA VAL A 109 -11.11 26.47 4.49
C VAL A 109 -10.94 27.82 5.18
N GLY A 110 -11.43 27.94 6.40
CA GLY A 110 -11.40 29.16 7.18
C GLY A 110 -11.66 28.87 8.65
N GLU A 111 -10.59 28.91 9.43
CA GLU A 111 -10.55 28.74 10.89
C GLU A 111 -11.63 29.59 11.58
N SER A 112 -12.61 28.94 12.22
CA SER A 112 -13.44 29.49 13.29
C SER A 112 -14.36 28.41 13.86
N ASN A 113 -13.83 27.52 14.70
CA ASN A 113 -14.62 26.95 15.81
C ASN A 113 -13.70 26.27 16.85
N THR A 114 -13.64 26.90 18.03
CA THR A 114 -12.86 26.50 19.22
C THR A 114 -13.53 25.40 20.05
N GLY A 115 -14.31 24.52 19.43
CA GLY A 115 -14.79 23.28 20.04
C GLY A 115 -14.11 22.12 19.36
N LYS A 116 -13.28 21.34 20.06
CA LYS A 116 -12.74 20.08 19.51
C LYS A 116 -13.96 19.24 19.09
N PRO A 117 -14.17 18.96 17.79
CA PRO A 117 -15.31 18.16 17.36
C PRO A 117 -15.20 16.79 18.02
N HIS A 118 -16.22 16.40 18.78
CA HIS A 118 -16.25 15.12 19.47
C HIS A 118 -16.31 13.99 18.44
N ARG A 119 -15.16 13.35 18.18
CA ARG A 119 -15.07 12.19 17.30
C ARG A 119 -15.67 10.99 18.05
N SER A 120 -16.71 10.38 17.50
CA SER A 120 -17.24 9.11 18.00
C SER A 120 -16.17 8.02 17.84
N ILE A 121 -15.50 7.66 18.93
CA ILE A 121 -14.62 6.50 18.94
C ILE A 121 -15.50 5.25 18.86
N ILE A 122 -15.35 4.50 17.77
CA ILE A 122 -16.05 3.22 17.57
C ILE A 122 -15.51 2.24 18.60
N LYS A 123 -16.26 1.92 19.66
CA LYS A 123 -15.85 0.96 20.71
C LYS A 123 -15.92 -0.47 20.17
N LEU A 124 -14.79 -1.18 20.11
CA LEU A 124 -14.77 -2.53 19.52
C LEU A 124 -15.07 -3.59 20.60
N PRO A 125 -15.98 -4.54 20.35
CA PRO A 125 -16.37 -5.54 21.36
C PRO A 125 -15.24 -6.44 21.89
N TRP A 126 -14.11 -6.53 21.20
CA TRP A 126 -12.95 -7.35 21.58
C TRP A 126 -11.80 -6.55 22.25
N GLU A 127 -12.02 -5.27 22.55
CA GLU A 127 -11.09 -4.52 23.39
C GLU A 127 -11.33 -4.85 24.86
N LEU A 128 -10.24 -5.17 25.56
CA LEU A 128 -10.29 -5.60 26.96
C LEU A 128 -11.01 -4.58 27.85
N VAL A 129 -10.77 -3.28 27.58
CA VAL A 129 -11.33 -2.16 28.33
C VAL A 129 -12.86 -2.11 28.24
N ASN A 130 -13.44 -2.49 27.08
CA ASN A 130 -14.87 -2.37 26.86
C ASN A 130 -15.69 -3.36 27.70
N GLN A 131 -15.14 -4.51 28.09
CA GLN A 131 -15.82 -5.47 28.98
C GLN A 131 -15.89 -4.98 30.43
N PHE A 132 -15.02 -4.04 30.82
CA PHE A 132 -14.95 -3.50 32.16
C PHE A 132 -15.32 -2.01 32.21
N SER A 133 -15.91 -1.45 31.15
CA SER A 133 -16.19 -0.02 31.06
C SER A 133 -16.98 0.49 32.26
N ASP A 134 -17.92 -0.30 32.80
CA ASP A 134 -18.76 0.10 33.93
C ASP A 134 -17.99 0.14 35.27
N VAL A 135 -16.92 -0.66 35.38
CA VAL A 135 -16.05 -0.73 36.56
C VAL A 135 -14.91 0.28 36.44
N ILE A 136 -14.34 0.41 35.25
CA ILE A 136 -13.18 1.25 34.93
C ILE A 136 -13.59 2.73 34.78
N ALA A 137 -14.73 3.05 34.17
CA ALA A 137 -15.22 4.43 34.09
C ALA A 137 -15.53 5.03 35.48
N LYS A 138 -15.67 4.18 36.51
CA LYS A 138 -15.84 4.61 37.91
C LYS A 138 -14.51 4.83 38.64
N SER A 139 -13.39 4.30 38.14
CA SER A 139 -12.06 4.44 38.73
C SER A 139 -11.15 5.42 37.98
N ILE A 140 -11.41 5.71 36.70
CA ILE A 140 -10.59 6.60 35.84
C ILE A 140 -11.30 7.94 35.61
N SER A 141 -11.78 8.59 36.66
CA SER A 141 -12.12 10.02 36.59
C SER A 141 -10.89 10.90 36.88
N GLY A 142 -9.69 10.50 36.46
CA GLY A 142 -8.46 11.20 36.86
C GLY A 142 -7.10 10.81 36.24
N GLU A 143 -7.00 9.84 35.32
CA GLU A 143 -5.71 9.54 34.65
C GLU A 143 -5.93 9.34 33.14
N GLU A 144 -5.59 10.38 32.36
CA GLU A 144 -5.70 10.46 30.89
C GLU A 144 -4.44 9.93 30.16
N ASP A 145 -3.67 8.99 30.72
CA ASP A 145 -2.30 8.68 30.23
C ASP A 145 -2.10 7.26 29.65
N SER A 146 -3.16 6.50 29.34
CA SER A 146 -3.04 5.14 28.78
C SER A 146 -3.55 4.95 27.34
N GLU A 147 -3.96 6.02 26.66
CA GLU A 147 -4.48 5.94 25.27
C GLU A 147 -3.38 6.04 24.19
N ASP A 148 -2.11 6.21 24.57
CA ASP A 148 -1.09 6.75 23.67
C ASP A 148 -0.42 5.71 22.73
N ASP A 149 -0.45 4.40 23.00
CA ASP A 149 0.29 3.42 22.18
C ASP A 149 -0.41 3.11 20.84
N ASP A 150 -1.72 2.90 20.85
CA ASP A 150 -2.48 2.52 19.64
C ASP A 150 -2.71 3.73 18.71
N GLU A 151 -2.89 4.95 19.25
CA GLU A 151 -2.93 6.19 18.47
C GLU A 151 -1.56 6.52 17.86
N THR A 152 -0.48 6.22 18.59
CA THR A 152 0.89 6.41 18.11
C THR A 152 1.24 5.57 16.87
N GLU A 153 0.78 4.31 16.77
CA GLU A 153 1.10 3.47 15.60
C GLU A 153 0.41 3.95 14.32
N ALA A 154 -0.88 4.29 14.39
CA ALA A 154 -1.62 4.85 13.26
C ALA A 154 -1.05 6.22 12.84
N TYR A 155 -0.65 7.02 13.82
CA TYR A 155 0.02 8.30 13.58
C TYR A 155 1.37 8.12 12.88
N LYS A 156 2.18 7.13 13.30
CA LYS A 156 3.45 6.80 12.65
C LYS A 156 3.26 6.39 11.18
N GLU A 157 2.30 5.51 10.89
CA GLU A 157 2.01 5.09 9.51
C GLU A 157 1.49 6.26 8.66
N SER A 158 0.58 7.06 9.20
CA SER A 158 0.07 8.26 8.52
C SER A 158 1.17 9.28 8.23
N ILE A 159 2.09 9.49 9.17
CA ILE A 159 3.27 10.34 8.96
C ILE A 159 4.17 9.75 7.88
N GLN A 160 4.39 8.44 7.89
CA GLN A 160 5.24 7.79 6.90
C GLN A 160 4.69 7.98 5.49
N GLN A 161 3.38 7.74 5.30
CA GLN A 161 2.72 7.98 4.02
C GLN A 161 2.82 9.45 3.57
N LEU A 162 2.77 10.40 4.51
CA LEU A 162 2.94 11.82 4.20
C LEU A 162 4.38 12.15 3.79
N LYS A 163 5.38 11.58 4.48
CA LYS A 163 6.79 11.72 4.13
C LYS A 163 7.12 11.13 2.76
N ASP A 164 6.58 9.96 2.46
CA ASP A 164 6.78 9.30 1.17
C ASP A 164 6.18 10.17 0.05
N ALA A 165 4.99 10.73 0.25
CA ALA A 165 4.39 11.67 -0.70
C ALA A 165 5.19 12.97 -0.86
N ASP A 166 5.76 13.52 0.21
CA ASP A 166 6.62 14.71 0.15
C ASP A 166 7.90 14.42 -0.65
N GLU A 167 8.50 13.23 -0.48
CA GLU A 167 9.71 12.83 -1.23
C GLU A 167 9.43 12.72 -2.73
N VAL A 168 8.30 12.13 -3.11
CA VAL A 168 7.83 12.00 -4.50
C VAL A 168 7.57 13.37 -5.12
N THR A 169 6.87 14.25 -4.39
CA THR A 169 6.43 15.57 -4.91
C THR A 169 7.52 16.64 -4.89
N ARG A 170 8.61 16.45 -4.13
CA ARG A 170 9.67 17.45 -3.95
C ARG A 170 10.29 18.00 -5.23
N VAL A 171 10.36 17.19 -6.29
CA VAL A 171 10.99 17.59 -7.57
C VAL A 171 10.00 17.62 -8.74
N MET A 172 8.71 17.48 -8.46
CA MET A 172 7.67 17.59 -9.48
C MET A 172 7.59 19.02 -9.99
N THR A 173 7.36 19.16 -11.29
CA THR A 173 6.86 20.42 -11.86
C THR A 173 5.46 20.71 -11.36
N LYS A 174 4.98 21.94 -11.58
CA LYS A 174 3.63 22.33 -11.18
C LYS A 174 2.58 21.44 -11.86
N GLU A 175 2.79 21.17 -13.15
CA GLU A 175 1.90 20.35 -13.98
C GLU A 175 1.86 18.90 -13.48
N GLU A 176 3.01 18.31 -13.18
CA GLU A 176 3.11 16.96 -12.61
C GLU A 176 2.47 16.87 -11.22
N TYR A 177 2.69 17.88 -10.37
CA TYR A 177 2.11 17.92 -9.03
C TYR A 177 0.58 17.99 -9.07
N VAL A 178 0.00 18.81 -9.97
CA VAL A 178 -1.46 18.89 -10.14
C VAL A 178 -1.99 17.52 -10.55
N HIS A 179 -1.38 16.87 -11.54
CA HIS A 179 -1.78 15.54 -11.97
C HIS A 179 -1.68 14.49 -10.86
N TYR A 180 -0.57 14.47 -10.11
CA TYR A 180 -0.38 13.58 -8.96
C TYR A 180 -1.45 13.80 -7.88
N SER A 181 -1.80 15.06 -7.60
CA SER A 181 -2.82 15.40 -6.60
C SER A 181 -4.22 14.90 -6.98
N GLU A 182 -4.56 14.92 -8.28
CA GLU A 182 -5.81 14.37 -8.81
C GLU A 182 -5.82 12.84 -8.72
N CYS A 183 -4.73 12.18 -9.13
CA CYS A 183 -4.62 10.72 -9.04
C CYS A 183 -4.65 10.22 -7.59
N ARG A 184 -4.07 10.97 -6.65
CA ARG A 184 -4.07 10.63 -5.21
C ARG A 184 -5.47 10.63 -4.60
N GLN A 185 -6.41 11.37 -5.20
CA GLN A 185 -7.81 11.41 -4.77
C GLN A 185 -8.66 10.28 -5.38
N ALA A 186 -8.08 9.42 -6.23
CA ALA A 186 -8.79 8.30 -6.83
C ALA A 186 -9.45 7.41 -5.75
N SER A 187 -10.69 7.01 -6.00
CA SER A 187 -11.48 6.19 -5.08
C SER A 187 -12.45 5.32 -5.85
N PHE A 188 -12.67 4.11 -5.35
CA PHE A 188 -13.67 3.17 -5.86
C PHE A 188 -15.12 3.62 -5.57
N THR A 189 -15.35 4.34 -4.46
CA THR A 189 -16.71 4.58 -3.94
C THR A 189 -17.13 6.03 -3.98
N TYR A 190 -16.20 7.00 -4.03
CA TYR A 190 -16.54 8.42 -4.05
C TYR A 190 -17.44 8.77 -5.24
N ARG A 191 -18.67 9.23 -4.94
CA ARG A 191 -19.75 9.50 -5.92
C ARG A 191 -20.12 8.30 -6.81
N LYS A 192 -19.67 7.09 -6.47
CA LYS A 192 -19.78 5.86 -7.29
C LYS A 192 -20.32 4.66 -6.50
N SER A 193 -20.93 4.88 -5.33
CA SER A 193 -21.42 3.80 -4.44
C SER A 193 -22.35 2.80 -5.14
N LYS A 194 -23.22 3.24 -6.05
CA LYS A 194 -24.09 2.32 -6.82
C LYS A 194 -23.27 1.43 -7.77
N LYS A 195 -22.38 2.04 -8.56
CA LYS A 195 -21.48 1.32 -9.49
C LYS A 195 -20.64 0.28 -8.75
N PHE A 196 -20.11 0.63 -7.57
CA PHE A 196 -19.34 -0.27 -6.73
C PHE A 196 -20.16 -1.48 -6.23
N ARG A 197 -21.39 -1.25 -5.74
CA ARG A 197 -22.28 -2.33 -5.29
C ARG A 197 -22.63 -3.31 -6.41
N ASP A 198 -22.93 -2.77 -7.60
CA ASP A 198 -23.29 -3.59 -8.77
C ASP A 198 -22.05 -4.37 -9.27
N TRP A 199 -20.87 -3.75 -9.24
CA TRP A 199 -19.60 -4.37 -9.60
C TRP A 199 -19.25 -5.57 -8.72
N VAL A 200 -19.38 -5.47 -7.38
CA VAL A 200 -19.16 -6.63 -6.50
C VAL A 200 -20.35 -7.59 -6.41
N ASN A 201 -21.45 -7.30 -7.14
CA ASN A 201 -22.70 -8.04 -7.09
C ASN A 201 -23.26 -8.20 -5.66
N MET A 202 -23.21 -7.13 -4.88
CA MET A 202 -23.48 -7.16 -3.43
C MET A 202 -24.89 -7.66 -3.09
N SER A 203 -25.88 -7.33 -3.93
CA SER A 203 -27.29 -7.74 -3.76
C SER A 203 -27.51 -9.25 -3.81
N SER A 204 -26.55 -10.01 -4.36
CA SER A 204 -26.61 -11.48 -4.37
C SER A 204 -26.04 -12.13 -3.10
N ILE A 205 -25.26 -11.36 -2.33
CA ILE A 205 -24.54 -11.85 -1.15
C ILE A 205 -25.24 -11.42 0.14
N VAL A 206 -25.77 -10.18 0.16
CA VAL A 206 -26.43 -9.60 1.34
C VAL A 206 -27.88 -9.27 0.98
N ASP A 207 -28.82 -9.87 1.72
CA ASP A 207 -30.27 -9.71 1.49
C ASP A 207 -30.76 -8.27 1.74
N ILE A 208 -30.08 -7.53 2.61
CA ILE A 208 -30.43 -6.17 3.00
C ILE A 208 -29.44 -5.19 2.38
N LYS A 209 -29.97 -4.11 1.80
CA LYS A 209 -29.16 -3.02 1.27
C LYS A 209 -28.22 -2.48 2.36
N PRO A 210 -26.90 -2.53 2.18
CA PRO A 210 -25.97 -2.09 3.19
C PRO A 210 -25.94 -0.57 3.31
N ASN A 211 -25.59 -0.11 4.51
CA ASN A 211 -25.42 1.31 4.83
C ASN A 211 -24.26 1.91 4.04
N ASP A 212 -24.30 3.23 3.85
CA ASP A 212 -23.26 3.97 3.12
C ASP A 212 -21.88 3.83 3.77
N ASP A 213 -21.82 3.73 5.11
CA ASP A 213 -20.59 3.53 5.87
C ASP A 213 -19.91 2.19 5.57
N ILE A 214 -20.71 1.15 5.30
CA ILE A 214 -20.20 -0.16 4.86
C ILE A 214 -19.55 -0.03 3.48
N ILE A 215 -20.16 0.72 2.57
CA ILE A 215 -19.60 0.93 1.24
C ILE A 215 -18.28 1.69 1.35
N ASP A 216 -18.20 2.72 2.18
CA ASP A 216 -16.97 3.47 2.36
C ASP A 216 -15.87 2.66 3.06
N CYS A 217 -16.22 1.80 4.03
CA CYS A 217 -15.26 0.84 4.59
C CYS A 217 -14.69 -0.07 3.50
N LEU A 218 -15.55 -0.63 2.63
CA LEU A 218 -15.10 -1.49 1.54
C LEU A 218 -14.29 -0.72 0.49
N GLY A 219 -14.62 0.55 0.24
CA GLY A 219 -13.84 1.44 -0.62
C GLY A 219 -12.44 1.71 -0.07
N PHE A 220 -12.34 1.96 1.25
CA PHE A 220 -11.06 2.09 1.96
C PHE A 220 -10.23 0.81 1.84
N LEU A 221 -10.83 -0.35 2.08
CA LEU A 221 -10.13 -1.64 1.96
C LEU A 221 -9.71 -1.94 0.51
N ALA A 222 -10.54 -1.61 -0.48
CA ALA A 222 -10.17 -1.78 -1.89
C ALA A 222 -8.94 -0.94 -2.25
N TYR A 223 -8.86 0.30 -1.77
CA TYR A 223 -7.69 1.17 -1.94
C TYR A 223 -6.44 0.58 -1.29
N GLU A 224 -6.55 0.08 -0.04
CA GLU A 224 -5.45 -0.59 0.67
C GLU A 224 -4.96 -1.85 -0.05
N ILE A 225 -5.87 -2.64 -0.63
CA ILE A 225 -5.51 -3.85 -1.39
C ILE A 225 -4.70 -3.46 -2.63
N VAL A 226 -5.12 -2.43 -3.39
CA VAL A 226 -4.36 -1.92 -4.54
C VAL A 226 -2.99 -1.43 -4.10
N SER A 227 -2.92 -0.68 -2.99
CA SER A 227 -1.67 -0.18 -2.42
C SER A 227 -0.69 -1.32 -2.12
N LYS A 228 -1.10 -2.29 -1.30
CA LYS A 228 -0.25 -3.40 -0.87
C LYS A 228 0.20 -4.26 -2.05
N ILE A 229 -0.68 -4.55 -3.02
CA ILE A 229 -0.33 -5.33 -4.21
C ILE A 229 0.71 -4.57 -5.06
N THR A 230 0.47 -3.28 -5.32
CA THR A 230 1.36 -2.46 -6.16
C THR A 230 2.74 -2.31 -5.53
N LEU A 231 2.81 -1.95 -4.26
CA LEU A 231 4.08 -1.81 -3.53
C LEU A 231 4.86 -3.13 -3.46
N THR A 232 4.17 -4.24 -3.22
CA THR A 232 4.80 -5.57 -3.20
C THR A 232 5.32 -5.96 -4.58
N ALA A 233 4.55 -5.67 -5.65
CA ALA A 233 4.94 -5.97 -7.01
C ALA A 233 6.17 -5.15 -7.45
N ILE A 234 6.27 -3.89 -7.04
CA ILE A 234 7.45 -3.04 -7.31
C ILE A 234 8.67 -3.53 -6.55
N LYS A 235 8.48 -3.96 -5.30
CA LYS A 235 9.56 -4.60 -4.55
C LYS A 235 10.07 -5.85 -5.27
N ILE A 236 9.17 -6.71 -5.75
CA ILE A 236 9.53 -7.90 -6.53
C ILE A 236 10.24 -7.52 -7.83
N LYS A 237 9.73 -6.53 -8.57
CA LYS A 237 10.37 -6.02 -9.79
C LYS A 237 11.81 -5.61 -9.50
N ARG A 238 12.04 -4.83 -8.43
CA ARG A 238 13.38 -4.43 -7.99
C ARG A 238 14.26 -5.62 -7.63
N ASP A 239 13.75 -6.58 -6.85
CA ASP A 239 14.48 -7.79 -6.47
C ASP A 239 14.89 -8.62 -7.72
N VAL A 240 14.00 -8.73 -8.72
CA VAL A 240 14.25 -9.48 -9.97
C VAL A 240 15.30 -8.79 -10.83
N MET A 241 15.23 -7.47 -10.95
CA MET A 241 16.22 -6.68 -11.69
C MET A 241 17.62 -6.77 -11.05
N GLU A 242 17.69 -6.66 -9.72
CA GLU A 242 18.93 -6.81 -8.98
C GLU A 242 19.54 -8.21 -9.20
N ALA A 243 18.72 -9.26 -9.21
CA ALA A 243 19.16 -10.63 -9.49
C ALA A 243 19.62 -10.83 -10.95
N ALA A 244 19.05 -10.10 -11.91
CA ALA A 244 19.48 -10.09 -13.31
C ALA A 244 20.77 -9.27 -13.54
N GLY A 245 21.24 -8.53 -12.54
CA GLY A 245 22.36 -7.59 -12.67
C GLY A 245 21.99 -6.32 -13.45
N GLU A 246 20.70 -6.08 -13.68
CA GLU A 246 20.18 -4.88 -14.34
C GLU A 246 19.89 -3.83 -13.27
N GLN A 247 20.41 -2.61 -13.46
CA GLN A 247 19.99 -1.44 -12.69
C GLN A 247 19.26 -0.51 -13.65
N GLU A 248 17.96 -0.32 -13.43
CA GLU A 248 17.28 0.85 -13.99
C GLU A 248 17.90 2.10 -13.36
N ASP A 249 18.27 3.07 -14.18
CA ASP A 249 18.59 4.39 -13.67
C ASP A 249 17.35 4.91 -12.94
N GLU A 250 17.52 5.34 -11.68
CA GLU A 250 16.50 6.07 -10.93
C GLU A 250 15.83 7.10 -11.85
N PRO A 251 14.49 7.16 -11.88
CA PRO A 251 13.77 7.89 -12.91
C PRO A 251 14.26 9.34 -12.95
N LYS A 252 14.64 9.79 -14.16
CA LYS A 252 15.19 11.15 -14.36
C LYS A 252 14.13 12.26 -14.26
N GLY A 253 12.90 11.92 -13.92
CA GLY A 253 11.92 12.81 -13.30
C GLY A 253 11.29 12.05 -12.13
N LEU A 254 11.02 12.73 -11.01
CA LEU A 254 10.37 12.18 -9.81
C LEU A 254 11.29 11.59 -8.71
N GLY A 255 12.19 12.42 -8.17
CA GLY A 255 12.33 12.50 -6.70
C GLY A 255 13.69 12.19 -6.08
N HIS A 256 14.49 11.30 -6.64
CA HIS A 256 15.44 10.54 -5.81
C HIS A 256 16.93 10.94 -5.89
N LYS A 257 17.25 12.16 -6.33
CA LYS A 257 18.64 12.63 -6.50
C LYS A 257 19.53 12.63 -5.24
N ARG A 258 19.02 12.37 -4.02
CA ARG A 258 19.80 12.56 -2.77
C ARG A 258 20.19 11.30 -1.98
N ILE A 259 19.52 10.16 -2.14
CA ILE A 259 19.85 8.96 -1.34
C ILE A 259 21.25 8.42 -1.71
N LYS A 260 21.65 8.55 -2.98
CA LYS A 260 22.98 8.10 -3.45
C LYS A 260 24.12 8.97 -2.89
N VAL A 261 23.93 10.28 -2.74
CA VAL A 261 24.95 11.20 -2.22
C VAL A 261 25.26 10.93 -0.74
N GLU A 262 24.26 10.51 0.04
CA GLU A 262 24.44 10.19 1.46
C GLU A 262 25.05 8.79 1.68
N GLN A 263 24.73 7.82 0.80
CA GLN A 263 25.32 6.49 0.82
C GLN A 263 26.74 6.44 0.23
N GLU A 264 27.04 7.24 -0.81
CA GLU A 264 28.39 7.43 -1.34
C GLU A 264 29.28 8.15 -0.33
N ASN A 265 28.78 9.20 0.35
CA ASN A 265 29.53 9.85 1.42
C ASN A 265 29.84 8.90 2.58
N LYS A 266 28.92 8.00 2.97
CA LYS A 266 29.15 6.96 4.00
C LYS A 266 30.10 5.86 3.54
N LYS A 267 30.06 5.45 2.26
CA LYS A 267 31.03 4.50 1.69
C LYS A 267 32.42 5.11 1.59
N ASP A 268 32.54 6.39 1.23
CA ASP A 268 33.81 7.12 1.19
C ASP A 268 34.38 7.38 2.58
N THR A 269 33.55 7.60 3.61
CA THR A 269 34.06 7.67 5.00
C THR A 269 34.59 6.32 5.45
N LYS A 270 33.86 5.23 5.18
CA LYS A 270 34.28 3.86 5.55
C LYS A 270 35.54 3.40 4.78
N ARG A 271 35.69 3.83 3.53
CA ARG A 271 36.88 3.56 2.70
C ARG A 271 38.11 4.34 3.17
N ARG A 272 37.93 5.58 3.66
CA ARG A 272 39.00 6.37 4.30
C ARG A 272 39.42 5.80 5.66
N GLU A 273 38.49 5.23 6.44
CA GLU A 273 38.82 4.54 7.70
C GLU A 273 39.64 3.26 7.49
N TRP A 274 39.38 2.48 6.42
CA TRP A 274 40.15 1.28 6.09
C TRP A 274 41.56 1.56 5.55
N LEU A 275 41.78 2.69 4.89
CA LEU A 275 43.08 3.07 4.33
C LEU A 275 44.09 3.57 5.39
N ASN A 276 43.61 3.97 6.57
CA ASN A 276 44.48 4.51 7.62
C ASN A 276 45.03 3.44 8.59
N ASP A 277 44.59 2.18 8.49
CA ASP A 277 44.99 1.10 9.42
C ASP A 277 45.85 -0.01 8.78
N SER A 278 46.23 0.13 7.50
CA SER A 278 47.22 -0.76 6.89
C SER A 278 48.63 -0.26 7.14
N LEU A 279 49.25 -0.79 8.20
CA LEU A 279 50.71 -0.76 8.38
C LEU A 279 51.39 -1.41 7.16
N MET A 280 52.08 -0.61 6.36
CA MET A 280 53.02 -1.08 5.33
C MET A 280 54.16 -1.89 5.98
N ILE A 281 54.13 -3.21 5.81
CA ILE A 281 55.27 -4.10 6.08
C ILE A 281 56.05 -4.26 4.78
N THR A 282 57.18 -3.57 4.68
CA THR A 282 58.13 -3.73 3.58
C THR A 282 59.06 -4.90 3.90
N VAL A 283 58.91 -6.03 3.19
CA VAL A 283 59.91 -7.12 3.18
C VAL A 283 60.74 -6.97 1.92
N THR A 284 62.01 -6.58 2.09
CA THR A 284 63.00 -6.58 1.02
C THR A 284 63.52 -8.00 0.81
N SER A 285 63.36 -8.55 -0.39
CA SER A 285 64.11 -9.73 -0.83
C SER A 285 65.11 -9.33 -1.92
N VAL A 286 66.34 -9.82 -1.74
CA VAL A 286 67.45 -9.76 -2.68
C VAL A 286 67.19 -10.84 -3.73
N ASP A 287 66.68 -10.45 -4.90
CA ASP A 287 67.25 -10.88 -6.18
C ASP A 287 66.58 -10.10 -7.32
N GLY A 288 67.40 -9.54 -8.20
CA GLY A 288 66.95 -8.70 -9.30
C GLY A 288 66.63 -9.53 -10.52
N THR A 289 65.35 -9.72 -10.82
CA THR A 289 64.88 -10.07 -12.18
C THR A 289 63.52 -9.42 -12.41
N VAL A 290 63.49 -8.52 -13.40
CA VAL A 290 62.29 -7.84 -13.90
C VAL A 290 61.69 -8.74 -14.99
N GLU A 291 60.48 -9.24 -14.79
CA GLU A 291 59.66 -9.82 -15.85
C GLU A 291 58.30 -9.13 -15.87
N ASP A 292 58.08 -8.42 -16.98
CA ASP A 292 56.84 -7.76 -17.35
C ASP A 292 55.95 -8.80 -18.07
N GLN A 293 54.83 -9.18 -17.47
CA GLN A 293 53.82 -10.02 -18.11
C GLN A 293 52.46 -9.34 -18.04
N SER A 294 52.15 -8.60 -19.10
CA SER A 294 50.80 -8.18 -19.48
C SER A 294 49.96 -9.41 -19.84
N ILE A 295 49.04 -9.79 -18.96
CA ILE A 295 47.98 -10.73 -19.30
C ILE A 295 46.83 -9.93 -19.93
N GLU A 296 46.82 -9.89 -21.26
CA GLU A 296 45.63 -9.52 -22.05
C GLU A 296 44.57 -10.62 -21.89
N SER A 297 43.69 -10.46 -20.91
CA SER A 297 42.42 -11.18 -20.91
C SER A 297 41.45 -10.41 -21.78
N GLU A 298 41.19 -10.95 -22.99
CA GLU A 298 40.08 -10.59 -23.86
C GLU A 298 38.76 -10.71 -23.10
N ASN A 299 38.39 -9.66 -22.37
CA ASN A 299 37.01 -9.46 -21.98
C ASN A 299 36.30 -9.07 -23.27
N SER A 300 35.48 -9.98 -23.80
CA SER A 300 34.50 -9.65 -24.82
C SER A 300 33.66 -8.51 -24.28
N SER A 301 34.01 -7.28 -24.64
CA SER A 301 33.17 -6.12 -24.43
C SER A 301 31.90 -6.43 -25.20
N THR A 302 30.85 -6.84 -24.48
CA THR A 302 29.48 -6.68 -24.93
C THR A 302 29.41 -5.27 -25.46
N PHE A 303 29.38 -5.13 -26.79
CA PHE A 303 29.19 -3.87 -27.46
C PHE A 303 28.05 -3.18 -26.72
N ASP A 304 28.34 -2.02 -26.12
CA ASP A 304 27.39 -1.18 -25.43
C ASP A 304 26.40 -0.71 -26.51
N SER A 305 25.42 -1.54 -26.82
CA SER A 305 24.48 -1.41 -27.92
C SER A 305 23.39 -0.40 -27.56
N GLN A 306 23.79 0.72 -26.98
CA GLN A 306 22.96 1.91 -26.88
C GLN A 306 23.11 2.68 -28.19
N GLY A 307 22.31 2.29 -29.18
CA GLY A 307 22.18 3.08 -30.40
C GLY A 307 21.59 4.45 -30.08
N LEU A 308 21.93 5.46 -30.88
CA LEU A 308 21.39 6.83 -30.76
C LEU A 308 19.84 6.89 -30.83
N PHE A 309 19.20 5.80 -31.25
CA PHE A 309 17.76 5.63 -31.41
C PHE A 309 17.17 4.47 -30.57
N THR A 310 17.94 3.85 -29.68
CA THR A 310 17.36 2.93 -28.69
C THR A 310 16.65 3.73 -27.60
N PRO A 311 15.51 3.25 -27.05
CA PRO A 311 14.83 3.90 -25.94
C PRO A 311 15.81 4.23 -24.82
N SER A 312 15.62 5.39 -24.18
CA SER A 312 16.51 5.81 -23.10
C SER A 312 16.44 4.82 -21.94
N LYS A 313 17.58 4.49 -21.31
CA LYS A 313 17.64 3.69 -20.06
C LYS A 313 16.84 4.31 -18.89
N SER A 314 16.36 5.55 -19.04
CA SER A 314 15.55 6.27 -18.06
C SER A 314 14.04 6.00 -18.16
N GLU A 315 13.57 5.31 -19.20
CA GLU A 315 12.18 4.85 -19.25
C GLU A 315 12.07 3.59 -18.37
N GLN A 316 11.44 3.74 -17.21
CA GLN A 316 11.15 2.60 -16.34
C GLN A 316 10.36 1.55 -17.11
N THR A 317 10.79 0.30 -17.03
CA THR A 317 10.01 -0.80 -17.59
C THR A 317 8.66 -0.91 -16.87
N PRO A 318 7.57 -1.19 -17.60
CA PRO A 318 6.24 -1.25 -17.02
C PRO A 318 6.10 -2.42 -16.04
N LEU A 319 5.16 -2.30 -15.10
CA LEU A 319 4.84 -3.39 -14.19
C LEU A 319 4.10 -4.51 -14.95
N LEU A 320 4.77 -5.65 -15.12
CA LEU A 320 4.22 -6.84 -15.77
C LEU A 320 3.20 -7.57 -14.89
N PRO A 321 2.24 -8.31 -15.48
CA PRO A 321 1.29 -9.14 -14.74
C PRO A 321 1.96 -10.21 -13.85
N GLU A 322 3.16 -10.67 -14.23
CA GLU A 322 3.94 -11.65 -13.47
C GLU A 322 4.32 -11.14 -12.08
N TYR A 323 4.71 -9.87 -11.97
CA TYR A 323 5.03 -9.25 -10.68
C TYR A 323 3.80 -9.14 -9.79
N ILE A 324 2.62 -8.88 -10.36
CA ILE A 324 1.35 -8.87 -9.62
C ILE A 324 0.98 -10.28 -9.14
N HIS A 325 1.15 -11.31 -9.98
CA HIS A 325 0.88 -12.70 -9.57
C HIS A 325 1.78 -13.15 -8.42
N GLU A 326 3.08 -12.85 -8.50
CA GLU A 326 4.01 -13.19 -7.41
C GLU A 326 3.76 -12.31 -6.17
N ALA A 327 3.40 -11.04 -6.33
CA ALA A 327 2.99 -10.18 -5.22
C ALA A 327 1.79 -10.75 -4.48
N PHE A 328 0.76 -11.13 -5.24
CA PHE A 328 -0.42 -11.77 -4.68
C PHE A 328 -0.06 -13.07 -3.98
N ARG A 329 0.76 -13.94 -4.59
CA ARG A 329 1.23 -15.18 -3.98
C ARG A 329 1.93 -14.94 -2.64
N ARG A 330 2.83 -13.95 -2.55
CA ARG A 330 3.53 -13.58 -1.30
C ARG A 330 2.55 -13.08 -0.24
N LEU A 331 1.59 -12.25 -0.61
CA LEU A 331 0.55 -11.74 0.29
C LEU A 331 -0.43 -12.82 0.78
N GLN A 332 -0.58 -13.91 0.02
CA GLN A 332 -1.42 -15.07 0.38
C GLN A 332 -0.69 -16.10 1.26
N GLN A 333 0.58 -15.89 1.61
CA GLN A 333 1.30 -16.82 2.49
C GLN A 333 0.73 -16.78 3.91
N ILE A 334 0.24 -17.92 4.39
CA ILE A 334 -0.26 -18.10 5.75
C ILE A 334 0.83 -18.80 6.56
N PRO A 335 1.12 -18.37 7.80
CA PRO A 335 2.06 -19.07 8.67
C PRO A 335 1.64 -20.54 8.84
N GLN A 336 2.63 -21.44 8.77
CA GLN A 336 2.39 -22.87 8.81
C GLN A 336 1.68 -23.27 10.13
N PRO A 337 0.62 -24.08 10.07
CA PRO A 337 -0.08 -24.52 11.26
C PRO A 337 0.83 -25.44 12.09
N LEU A 338 0.63 -25.43 13.41
CA LEU A 338 1.32 -26.30 14.39
C LEU A 338 1.14 -27.82 14.13
N LYS A 339 0.34 -28.21 13.12
CA LYS A 339 0.05 -29.61 12.73
C LYS A 339 0.80 -30.04 11.47
N ASN A 340 2.05 -29.63 11.32
CA ASN A 340 2.90 -29.93 10.17
C ASN A 340 3.36 -31.41 10.07
N PHE A 341 3.21 -32.20 11.13
CA PHE A 341 3.60 -33.62 11.14
C PHE A 341 2.53 -34.59 10.57
N GLY A 342 1.30 -34.12 10.34
CA GLY A 342 0.17 -34.99 9.95
C GLY A 342 0.14 -35.44 8.49
N GLY A 343 0.99 -34.87 7.63
CA GLY A 343 0.93 -35.07 6.18
C GLY A 343 -0.38 -34.58 5.55
N GLY A 344 -0.40 -34.48 4.21
CA GLY A 344 -1.62 -34.15 3.45
C GLY A 344 -1.83 -32.66 3.15
N LEU A 345 -2.76 -32.39 2.23
CA LEU A 345 -3.07 -31.04 1.75
C LEU A 345 -4.16 -30.42 2.64
N THR A 346 -3.87 -29.25 3.24
CA THR A 346 -4.84 -28.51 4.05
C THR A 346 -5.57 -27.49 3.18
N LYS A 347 -6.91 -27.50 3.23
CA LYS A 347 -7.71 -26.43 2.63
C LYS A 347 -7.66 -25.21 3.54
N THR A 348 -7.04 -24.13 3.07
CA THR A 348 -7.06 -22.82 3.72
C THR A 348 -8.02 -21.88 3.01
N ARG A 349 -8.49 -20.86 3.74
CA ARG A 349 -9.18 -19.73 3.11
C ARG A 349 -8.13 -18.79 2.51
N ILE A 350 -8.57 -17.97 1.56
CA ILE A 350 -7.77 -16.87 1.04
C ILE A 350 -7.47 -15.89 2.19
N SER A 351 -6.23 -15.41 2.25
CA SER A 351 -5.81 -14.37 3.18
C SER A 351 -6.35 -13.03 2.69
N LEU A 352 -6.98 -12.28 3.61
CA LEU A 352 -7.45 -10.93 3.33
C LEU A 352 -6.26 -9.97 3.40
N ILE A 353 -6.04 -9.22 2.32
CA ILE A 353 -4.87 -8.34 2.14
C ILE A 353 -4.97 -7.06 2.99
#